data_AF-A0A7Y0XAH7-F1
#
_entry.id   AF-A0A7Y0XAH7-F1
#
_cell.length_a   1.000
_cell.length_b   1.000
_cell.length_c   1.000
_cell.angle_alpha   90.00
_cell.angle_beta   90.00
_cell.angle_gamma   90.00
#
_symmetry.space_group_name_H-M   'P 1'
#
loop_
_entity.id
_entity.type
_entity.pdbx_description
1 polymer ?
#
loop_
_entity_poly.entity_id
_entity_poly.type
_entity_poly.pdbx_seq_one_letter_code
_entity_poly.pdbx_strand_id
1 'polypeptide(L)'
;QMEDRYPEPPKDMESVFLYVAKCCDELREKGVFNMLLSDGEYVMTYCTNHLYWITRRAPFGTAALLDEDVEINFQEEPTPHDIVSVIATQPLTGNEA
;
A
#
# COMPACT_ATOMS: atom_id res chain seq x y z
N GLN A 1 17.13 15.87 2.17
CA GLN A 1 17.40 14.81 1.16
C GLN A 1 16.34 14.79 0.05
N MET A 2 15.05 14.61 0.34
CA MET A 2 14.02 14.68 -0.71
C MET A 2 13.78 16.09 -1.23
N GLU A 3 13.63 17.10 -0.36
CA GLU A 3 13.46 18.51 -0.77
C GLU A 3 14.66 19.05 -1.56
N ASP A 4 15.88 18.61 -1.23
CA ASP A 4 17.09 18.99 -1.96
C ASP A 4 17.15 18.39 -3.37
N ARG A 5 16.51 17.22 -3.56
CA ARG A 5 16.56 16.44 -4.80
C ARG A 5 15.35 16.70 -5.71
N TYR A 6 14.20 17.02 -5.11
CA TYR A 6 12.94 17.34 -5.77
C TYR A 6 12.39 18.66 -5.20
N PRO A 7 13.02 19.81 -5.51
CA PRO A 7 12.58 21.12 -5.03
C PRO A 7 11.23 21.56 -5.64
N GLU A 8 10.84 20.96 -6.76
CA GLU A 8 9.53 21.08 -7.37
C GLU A 8 8.89 19.69 -7.50
N PRO A 9 7.55 19.59 -7.53
CA PRO A 9 6.85 18.33 -7.75
C PRO A 9 7.37 17.63 -9.02
N PRO A 10 7.95 16.44 -8.90
CA PRO A 10 8.53 15.73 -10.03
C PRO A 10 7.45 15.35 -11.03
N LYS A 11 7.71 15.62 -12.32
CA LYS A 11 6.82 15.20 -13.41
C LYS A 11 6.87 13.69 -13.65
N ASP A 12 7.96 13.06 -13.23
CA ASP A 12 8.19 11.62 -13.34
C ASP A 12 8.30 11.00 -11.94
N MET A 13 7.18 10.43 -11.48
CA MET A 13 7.08 9.76 -10.20
C MET A 13 7.86 8.45 -10.15
N GLU A 14 8.16 7.81 -11.28
CA GLU A 14 8.94 6.57 -11.32
C GLU A 14 10.34 6.80 -10.72
N SER A 15 10.98 7.92 -11.09
CA SER A 15 12.28 8.31 -10.53
C SER A 15 12.25 8.51 -9.01
N VAL A 16 11.13 9.00 -8.48
CA VAL A 16 10.91 9.20 -7.04
C VAL A 16 10.77 7.86 -6.36
N PHE A 17 9.92 6.97 -6.89
CA PHE A 17 9.70 5.65 -6.33
C PHE A 17 10.99 4.83 -6.28
N LEU A 18 11.80 4.87 -7.34
CA LEU A 18 13.11 4.22 -7.35
C LEU A 18 14.06 4.79 -6.29
N TYR A 19 14.04 6.11 -6.09
CA TYR A 19 14.88 6.73 -5.05
C TYR A 19 14.40 6.37 -3.65
N VAL A 20 13.09 6.40 -3.39
CA VAL A 20 12.51 5.98 -2.11
C VAL A 20 12.84 4.51 -1.85
N ALA A 21 12.71 3.63 -2.84
CA ALA A 21 13.05 2.21 -2.71
C ALA A 21 14.51 2.01 -2.29
N LYS A 22 15.44 2.76 -2.88
CA LYS A 22 16.84 2.76 -2.47
C LYS A 22 17.03 3.18 -1.01
N CYS A 23 16.33 4.23 -0.56
CA CYS A 23 16.38 4.65 0.84
C CYS A 23 15.82 3.56 1.77
N CYS A 24 14.75 2.88 1.37
CA CYS A 24 14.20 1.75 2.12
C CYS A 24 15.19 0.57 2.19
N ASP A 25 15.95 0.32 1.12
CA ASP A 25 17.02 -0.69 1.11
C ASP A 25 18.14 -0.37 2.12
N GLU A 26 18.49 0.90 2.29
CA GLU A 26 19.45 1.32 3.33
C GLU A 26 18.86 1.14 4.75
N LEU A 27 17.55 1.31 4.91
CA LEU A 27 16.87 1.15 6.20
C LEU A 27 16.73 -0.32 6.60
N ARG A 28 16.43 -1.23 5.66
CA ARG A 28 16.31 -2.67 5.98
C ARG A 28 17.62 -3.30 6.47
N GLU A 29 18.77 -2.72 6.15
CA GLU A 29 20.04 -3.18 6.72
C GLU A 29 20.09 -3.04 8.24
N LYS A 30 19.22 -2.21 8.82
CA LYS A 30 19.11 -1.98 10.26
C LYS A 30 18.06 -2.87 10.94
N GLY A 31 17.30 -3.66 10.20
CA GLY A 31 16.27 -4.55 10.73
C GLY A 31 15.04 -4.68 9.82
N VAL A 32 13.97 -5.24 10.37
CA VAL A 32 12.68 -5.32 9.65
C VAL A 32 12.13 -3.90 9.44
N PHE A 33 11.80 -3.59 8.20
CA PHE A 33 11.24 -2.31 7.79
C PHE A 33 10.08 -2.55 6.81
N ASN A 34 8.87 -2.22 7.25
CA ASN A 34 7.68 -2.17 6.39
C ASN A 34 7.18 -0.73 6.35
N MET A 35 6.76 -0.27 5.17
CA MET A 35 6.38 1.12 4.97
C MET A 35 5.18 1.22 4.03
N LEU A 36 4.27 2.12 4.39
CA LEU A 36 3.26 2.70 3.50
C LEU A 36 3.56 4.20 3.41
N LEU A 37 3.83 4.70 2.21
CA LEU A 37 4.13 6.11 1.96
C LEU A 37 3.16 6.64 0.91
N SER A 38 2.50 7.76 1.19
CA SER A 38 1.54 8.35 0.26
C SER A 38 1.70 9.86 0.16
N ASP A 39 1.45 10.40 -1.02
CA ASP A 39 1.31 11.83 -1.29
C ASP A 39 -0.15 12.26 -1.53
N GLY A 40 -1.11 11.34 -1.31
CA GLY A 40 -2.54 11.55 -1.57
C GLY A 40 -3.02 11.14 -2.97
N GLU A 41 -2.11 10.95 -3.92
CA GLU A 41 -2.43 10.41 -5.27
C GLU A 41 -1.90 8.98 -5.42
N TYR A 42 -0.70 8.73 -4.93
CA TYR A 42 -0.04 7.44 -4.96
C TYR A 42 0.13 6.88 -3.54
N VAL A 43 0.13 5.55 -3.44
CA VAL A 43 0.53 4.83 -2.23
C VAL A 43 1.65 3.87 -2.62
N MET A 44 2.86 4.14 -2.15
CA MET A 44 4.02 3.28 -2.28
C MET A 44 4.11 2.36 -1.05
N THR A 45 4.36 1.07 -1.30
CA THR A 45 4.54 0.08 -0.25
C THR A 45 5.94 -0.53 -0.32
N TYR A 46 6.54 -0.80 0.84
CA TYR A 46 7.82 -1.50 0.96
C TYR A 46 7.70 -2.56 2.04
N CYS A 47 8.15 -3.78 1.73
CA CYS A 47 8.03 -4.94 2.62
C CYS A 47 9.37 -5.67 2.71
N THR A 48 9.76 -6.00 3.95
CA THR A 48 10.94 -6.84 4.23
C THR A 48 10.59 -8.22 4.75
N ASN A 49 9.40 -8.39 5.33
CA ASN A 49 8.92 -9.68 5.84
C ASN A 49 7.50 -10.01 5.35
N HIS A 50 6.48 -9.52 6.04
CA HIS A 50 5.09 -9.85 5.87
C HIS A 50 4.32 -8.57 5.57
N LEU A 51 3.82 -8.49 4.34
CA LEU A 51 2.87 -7.50 3.91
C LEU A 51 1.99 -8.17 2.87
N TYR A 52 0.69 -8.10 3.08
CA TYR A 52 -0.33 -8.71 2.25
C TYR A 52 -1.15 -7.61 1.61
N TRP A 53 -1.62 -7.86 0.39
CA TRP A 53 -2.55 -6.95 -0.25
C TRP A 53 -3.60 -7.70 -1.05
N ILE A 54 -4.77 -7.09 -1.15
CA ILE A 54 -5.86 -7.55 -2.00
C ILE A 54 -6.44 -6.37 -2.76
N THR A 55 -6.57 -6.51 -4.07
CA THR A 55 -7.25 -5.53 -4.92
C THR A 55 -8.59 -6.10 -5.35
N ARG A 56 -9.68 -5.40 -5.06
CA ARG A 56 -11.04 -5.77 -5.45
C ARG A 56 -11.62 -4.73 -6.40
N ARG A 57 -12.38 -5.20 -7.38
CA ARG A 57 -13.16 -4.35 -8.29
C ARG A 57 -14.64 -4.52 -7.98
N ALA A 58 -15.40 -3.43 -8.03
CA ALA A 58 -16.85 -3.46 -7.93
C ALA A 58 -17.49 -4.43 -8.95
N PRO A 59 -18.65 -5.04 -8.64
CA PRO A 59 -19.44 -4.88 -7.42
C PRO A 59 -18.82 -5.57 -6.20
N PHE A 60 -18.75 -4.86 -5.07
CA PHE A 60 -18.18 -5.40 -3.84
C PHE A 60 -19.20 -6.29 -3.12
N GLY A 61 -18.81 -7.54 -2.83
CA GLY A 61 -19.47 -8.34 -1.79
C GLY A 61 -18.95 -7.96 -0.40
N THR A 62 -19.56 -8.50 0.66
CA THR A 62 -19.01 -8.41 2.02
C THR A 62 -17.65 -9.13 2.08
N ALA A 63 -16.64 -8.46 2.63
CA ALA A 63 -15.33 -9.03 2.88
C ALA A 63 -15.00 -8.84 4.35
N ALA A 64 -14.91 -9.95 5.09
CA ALA A 64 -14.34 -9.94 6.43
C ALA A 64 -12.81 -10.00 6.27
N LEU A 65 -12.11 -9.03 6.85
CA LEU A 65 -10.67 -9.11 6.99
C LEU A 65 -10.35 -9.95 8.23
N LEU A 66 -9.35 -10.82 8.13
CA LEU A 66 -8.93 -11.69 9.23
C LEU A 66 -8.06 -10.97 10.28
N ASP A 67 -7.44 -9.83 9.91
CA ASP A 67 -6.39 -9.18 10.68
C ASP A 67 -6.95 -8.26 11.78
N GLU A 68 -7.56 -8.87 12.81
CA GLU A 68 -8.37 -8.23 13.86
C GLU A 68 -9.82 -8.00 13.44
N ASP A 69 -10.76 -8.01 14.40
CA ASP A 69 -12.23 -7.99 14.27
C ASP A 69 -12.78 -6.72 13.54
N VAL A 70 -12.30 -6.45 12.34
CA VAL A 70 -12.59 -5.27 11.51
C VAL A 70 -13.27 -5.75 10.23
N GLU A 71 -14.60 -5.68 10.23
CA GLU A 71 -15.38 -5.83 9.01
C GLU A 71 -15.35 -4.50 8.24
N ILE A 72 -14.61 -4.46 7.12
CA ILE A 72 -14.68 -3.32 6.20
C ILE A 72 -15.87 -3.54 5.27
N ASN A 73 -16.92 -2.72 5.45
CA ASN A 73 -18.06 -2.72 4.56
C ASN A 73 -17.76 -1.92 3.28
N PHE A 74 -17.38 -2.62 2.22
CA PHE A 74 -17.17 -2.03 0.89
C PHE A 74 -18.47 -1.63 0.16
N GLN A 75 -19.65 -1.81 0.76
CA GLN A 75 -20.93 -1.42 0.13
C GLN A 75 -21.21 0.10 0.19
N GLU A 76 -20.49 0.86 1.03
CA GLU A 76 -20.70 2.31 1.15
C GLU A 76 -19.99 3.13 0.04
N GLU A 77 -19.08 2.53 -0.74
CA GLU A 77 -18.40 3.14 -1.90
C GLU A 77 -19.19 2.77 -3.19
N PRO A 78 -20.02 3.67 -3.75
CA PRO A 78 -21.16 3.26 -4.58
C PRO A 78 -20.89 3.28 -6.08
N THR A 79 -19.63 3.35 -6.55
CA THR A 79 -19.36 3.46 -7.98
C THR A 79 -19.10 2.07 -8.61
N PRO A 80 -19.82 1.68 -9.69
CA PRO A 80 -19.73 0.34 -10.30
C PRO A 80 -18.37 -0.02 -10.91
N HIS A 81 -17.40 0.90 -10.89
CA HIS A 81 -16.09 0.75 -11.51
C HIS A 81 -14.95 0.94 -10.52
N ASP A 82 -15.26 1.06 -9.23
CA ASP A 82 -14.25 1.30 -8.22
C ASP A 82 -13.33 0.10 -8.06
N ILE A 83 -12.04 0.41 -7.88
CA ILE A 83 -11.00 -0.54 -7.59
C ILE A 83 -10.39 -0.11 -6.26
N VAL A 84 -10.50 -0.97 -5.25
CA VAL A 84 -9.97 -0.73 -3.91
C VAL A 84 -8.88 -1.74 -3.62
N SER A 85 -7.74 -1.25 -3.16
CA SER A 85 -6.65 -2.09 -2.67
C SER A 85 -6.53 -1.94 -1.16
N VAL A 86 -6.54 -3.05 -0.44
CA VAL A 86 -6.27 -3.12 1.00
C VAL A 86 -4.89 -3.70 1.19
N ILE A 87 -4.11 -3.11 2.10
CA ILE A 87 -2.75 -3.57 2.44
C ILE A 87 -2.70 -3.77 3.96
N ALA A 88 -2.20 -4.91 4.42
CA ALA A 88 -2.09 -5.24 5.84
C ALA A 88 -0.85 -6.08 6.16
N THR A 89 -0.56 -6.22 7.45
CA THR A 89 0.60 -6.95 7.97
C THR A 89 0.33 -8.43 8.22
N GLN A 90 -0.93 -8.87 8.22
CA GLN A 90 -1.33 -10.28 8.24
C GLN A 90 -2.23 -10.61 7.03
N PRO A 91 -2.45 -11.89 6.71
CA PRO A 91 -3.36 -12.31 5.65
C PRO A 91 -4.76 -11.70 5.86
N LEU A 92 -5.32 -11.16 4.79
CA LEU A 92 -6.60 -10.45 4.78
C LEU A 92 -7.76 -11.44 4.61
N THR A 93 -7.55 -12.55 3.91
CA THR A 93 -8.49 -13.67 3.76
C THR A 93 -7.78 -15.02 3.87
N GLY A 94 -8.52 -16.10 4.13
CA GLY A 94 -7.95 -17.45 4.30
C GLY A 94 -7.35 -18.08 3.02
N ASN A 95 -7.32 -17.33 1.91
CA ASN A 95 -6.89 -17.79 0.59
C ASN A 95 -5.57 -17.15 0.12
N GLU A 96 -4.92 -16.31 0.94
CA GLU A 96 -3.61 -15.73 0.61
C GLU A 96 -2.51 -16.58 1.26
N ALA A 97 -1.76 -17.32 0.44
CA ALA A 97 -0.62 -18.15 0.84
C ALA A 97 0.69 -17.56 0.34
#